data_AF-A0ABC9P5T0-F1
#
_entry.id   AF-A0ABC9P5T0-F1
#
_cell.length_a   1.000
_cell.length_b   1.000
_cell.length_c   1.000
_cell.angle_alpha   90.00
_cell.angle_beta   90.00
_cell.angle_gamma   90.00
#
_symmetry.space_group_name_H-M   'P 1'
#
loop_
_entity.id
_entity.type
_entity.pdbx_description
1 polymer ?
#
loop_
_entity_poly.entity_id
_entity_poly.type
_entity_poly.pdbx_seq_one_letter_code
_entity_poly.pdbx_strand_id
1 'polypeptide(L)'
;MFVFIAGMVGVIVGALIVTASAALHSSYKERKEVRYRELEHLVKEIESLNLLNKKVKEILQKRELYIDRSIEYLSMDDCFISIDDFIYLESFSAQNNFYLPTYLIEEFFKKIAHRKVILTASEVAEMGGHTYKGGRVILENFSDEILAIIEDKKRKMQRLSNEPLHYFKAIK
;
A
#
# COMPACT_ATOMS: atom_id res chain seq x y z
N MET A 1 -37.64 -56.92 13.44
CA MET A 1 -37.21 -56.50 12.08
C MET A 1 -37.45 -55.01 11.82
N PHE A 2 -38.67 -54.47 12.00
CA PHE A 2 -38.97 -53.04 11.80
C PHE A 2 -38.12 -52.07 12.64
N VAL A 3 -37.95 -52.35 13.94
CA VAL A 3 -37.16 -51.49 14.85
C VAL A 3 -35.69 -51.39 14.40
N PHE A 4 -35.13 -52.48 13.87
CA PHE A 4 -33.76 -52.53 13.38
C PHE A 4 -33.59 -51.68 12.10
N ILE A 5 -34.55 -51.77 11.17
CA ILE A 5 -34.55 -50.98 9.93
C ILE A 5 -34.68 -49.48 10.25
N ALA A 6 -35.59 -49.11 11.17
CA ALA A 6 -35.75 -47.73 11.61
C ALA A 6 -34.47 -47.16 12.27
N GLY A 7 -33.80 -47.98 13.09
CA GLY A 7 -32.51 -47.61 13.67
C GLY A 7 -31.42 -47.39 12.61
N MET A 8 -31.32 -48.26 11.61
CA MET A 8 -30.35 -48.13 10.52
C MET A 8 -30.60 -46.87 9.67
N VAL A 9 -31.86 -46.59 9.33
CA VAL A 9 -32.22 -45.36 8.59
C VAL A 9 -31.84 -44.12 9.41
N GLY A 10 -32.09 -44.12 10.72
CA GLY A 10 -31.69 -43.03 11.60
C GLY A 10 -30.18 -42.77 11.59
N VAL A 11 -29.36 -43.83 11.61
CA VAL A 11 -27.89 -43.72 11.53
C VAL A 11 -27.43 -43.15 10.19
N ILE A 12 -28.00 -43.61 9.07
CA ILE A 12 -27.66 -43.11 7.74
C ILE A 12 -28.02 -41.63 7.59
N VAL A 13 -29.22 -41.24 8.03
CA VAL A 13 -29.66 -39.84 8.01
C VAL A 13 -28.78 -38.97 8.91
N GLY A 14 -28.47 -39.44 10.12
CA GLY A 14 -27.56 -38.74 11.04
C GLY A 14 -26.17 -38.55 10.44
N ALA A 15 -25.61 -39.60 9.81
CA ALA A 15 -24.31 -39.54 9.14
C ALA A 15 -24.32 -38.51 8.00
N LEU A 16 -25.36 -38.51 7.14
CA LEU A 16 -25.49 -37.55 6.04
C LEU A 16 -25.55 -36.09 6.54
N ILE A 17 -26.31 -35.83 7.61
CA ILE A 17 -26.41 -34.48 8.20
C ILE A 17 -25.06 -34.01 8.74
N VAL A 18 -24.33 -34.88 9.46
CA VAL A 18 -23.01 -34.55 10.01
C VAL A 18 -22.02 -34.27 8.89
N THR A 19 -21.96 -35.11 7.86
CA THR A 19 -21.05 -34.91 6.73
C THR A 19 -21.37 -33.61 5.96
N ALA A 20 -22.64 -33.34 5.69
CA ALA A 20 -23.06 -32.10 5.02
C ALA A 20 -22.72 -30.86 5.86
N SER A 21 -22.98 -30.92 7.17
CA SER A 21 -22.69 -29.81 8.10
C SER A 21 -21.19 -29.54 8.20
N ALA A 22 -20.37 -30.59 8.28
CA ALA A 22 -18.91 -30.47 8.31
C ALA A 22 -18.36 -29.87 7.00
N ALA A 23 -18.87 -30.30 5.85
CA ALA A 23 -18.46 -29.78 4.55
C ALA A 23 -18.81 -28.29 4.39
N LEU A 24 -20.01 -27.88 4.82
CA LEU A 24 -20.43 -26.48 4.80
C LEU A 24 -19.60 -25.61 5.76
N HIS A 25 -19.32 -26.12 6.96
CA HIS A 25 -18.51 -25.40 7.95
C HIS A 25 -17.07 -25.21 7.46
N SER A 26 -16.46 -26.25 6.90
CA SER A 26 -15.11 -26.18 6.34
C SER A 26 -15.03 -25.16 5.21
N SER A 27 -15.99 -25.22 4.27
CA SER A 27 -16.06 -24.28 3.13
C SER A 27 -16.24 -22.83 3.59
N TYR A 28 -17.05 -22.59 4.62
CA TYR A 28 -17.24 -21.26 5.20
C TYR A 28 -15.96 -20.74 5.85
N LYS A 29 -15.28 -21.60 6.62
CA LYS A 29 -14.03 -21.24 7.30
C LYS A 29 -12.93 -20.89 6.30
N GLU A 30 -12.78 -21.68 5.24
CA GLU A 30 -11.81 -21.40 4.18
C GLU A 30 -12.06 -20.05 3.50
N ARG A 31 -13.31 -19.74 3.14
CA ARG A 31 -13.68 -18.44 2.55
C ARG A 31 -13.42 -17.29 3.51
N LYS A 32 -13.74 -17.48 4.79
CA LYS A 32 -13.44 -16.51 5.84
C LYS A 32 -11.93 -16.25 5.86
N GLU A 33 -11.10 -17.30 5.94
CA GLU A 33 -9.65 -17.17 5.98
C GLU A 33 -9.08 -16.47 4.74
N VAL A 34 -9.52 -16.83 3.53
CA VAL A 34 -9.10 -16.17 2.28
C VAL A 34 -9.41 -14.68 2.35
N ARG A 35 -10.64 -14.32 2.74
CA ARG A 35 -11.03 -12.91 2.88
C ARG A 35 -10.22 -12.17 3.94
N TYR A 36 -9.94 -12.79 5.07
CA TYR A 36 -9.10 -12.16 6.10
C TYR A 36 -7.69 -11.88 5.58
N ARG A 37 -7.09 -12.81 4.81
CA ARG A 37 -5.78 -12.59 4.19
C ARG A 37 -5.84 -11.48 3.15
N GLU A 38 -6.86 -11.44 2.30
CA GLU A 38 -7.05 -10.36 1.33
C GLU A 38 -7.18 -8.99 2.00
N LEU A 39 -7.95 -8.90 3.09
CA LEU A 39 -8.05 -7.68 3.88
C LEU A 39 -6.71 -7.30 4.52
N GLU A 40 -5.98 -8.26 5.08
CA GLU A 40 -4.64 -8.02 5.65
C GLU A 40 -3.67 -7.48 4.60
N HIS A 41 -3.68 -8.04 3.39
CA HIS A 41 -2.88 -7.54 2.27
C HIS A 41 -3.25 -6.09 1.91
N LEU A 42 -4.55 -5.79 1.78
CA LEU A 42 -5.02 -4.43 1.48
C LEU A 42 -4.60 -3.42 2.56
N VAL A 43 -4.67 -3.81 3.83
CA VAL A 43 -4.22 -2.97 4.95
C VAL A 43 -2.73 -2.68 4.83
N LYS A 44 -1.89 -3.70 4.62
CA LYS A 44 -0.44 -3.52 4.47
C LYS A 44 -0.09 -2.64 3.26
N GLU A 45 -0.76 -2.82 2.13
CA GLU A 45 -0.58 -1.95 0.97
C GLU A 45 -0.91 -0.48 1.28
N ILE A 46 -2.03 -0.23 1.97
CA ILE A 46 -2.44 1.12 2.38
C ILE A 46 -1.43 1.70 3.38
N GLU A 47 -0.95 0.93 4.35
CA GLU A 47 0.05 1.36 5.33
C GLU A 47 1.39 1.71 4.66
N SER A 48 1.91 0.85 3.79
CA SER A 48 3.14 1.11 3.04
C SER A 48 3.03 2.37 2.19
N LEU A 49 1.92 2.57 1.49
CA LEU A 49 1.67 3.78 0.70
C LEU A 49 1.53 5.04 1.58
N ASN A 50 0.89 4.93 2.74
CA ASN A 50 0.79 6.06 3.69
C ASN A 50 2.15 6.46 4.25
N LEU A 51 2.99 5.48 4.62
CA LEU A 51 4.35 5.72 5.13
C LEU A 51 5.22 6.37 4.05
N LEU A 52 5.15 5.86 2.81
CA LEU A 52 5.83 6.46 1.67
C LEU A 52 5.38 7.91 1.45
N ASN A 53 4.07 8.15 1.43
CA ASN A 53 3.52 9.48 1.21
C ASN A 53 3.87 10.45 2.35
N LYS A 54 3.93 9.95 3.60
CA LYS A 54 4.37 10.73 4.74
C LYS A 54 5.80 11.24 4.52
N LYS A 55 6.71 10.38 4.08
CA LYS A 55 8.09 10.78 3.77
C LYS A 55 8.17 11.78 2.62
N VAL A 56 7.39 11.56 1.55
CA VAL A 56 7.29 12.50 0.41
C VAL A 56 6.83 13.88 0.89
N LYS A 57 5.80 13.94 1.75
CA LYS A 57 5.32 15.20 2.33
C LYS A 57 6.33 15.85 3.26
N GLU A 58 7.07 15.08 4.06
CA GLU A 58 8.17 15.61 4.86
C GLU A 58 9.23 16.30 3.98
N ILE A 59 9.61 15.68 2.86
CA ILE A 59 10.57 16.27 1.90
C ILE A 59 10.01 17.56 1.28
N LEU A 60 8.73 17.56 0.89
CA LEU A 60 8.05 18.76 0.38
C LEU A 60 8.00 19.90 1.42
N GLN A 61 7.79 19.57 2.70
CA GLN A 61 7.67 20.54 3.80
C GLN A 61 9.02 21.07 4.31
N LYS A 62 10.12 20.32 4.19
CA LYS A 62 11.44 20.73 4.69
C LYS A 62 11.87 22.11 4.19
N ARG A 63 11.46 22.56 3.00
CA ARG A 63 11.80 23.90 2.47
C ARG A 63 11.11 25.05 3.20
N GLU A 64 9.89 24.89 3.73
CA GLU A 64 9.19 25.99 4.43
C GLU A 64 10.02 26.54 5.61
N LEU A 65 10.91 25.73 6.19
CA LEU A 65 11.77 26.09 7.32
C LEU A 65 13.09 26.79 6.93
N TYR A 66 13.56 26.66 5.68
CA TYR A 66 14.80 27.31 5.20
C TYR A 66 14.56 28.67 4.54
N ILE A 67 13.30 29.16 4.53
CA ILE A 67 12.93 30.51 4.09
C ILE A 67 13.19 31.52 5.23
N ASP A 68 14.34 31.47 5.89
CA ASP A 68 14.82 32.58 6.70
C ASP A 68 16.21 32.99 6.21
N ARG A 69 16.24 34.15 5.54
CA ARG A 69 17.39 34.99 5.19
C ARG A 69 18.48 34.34 4.31
N SER A 70 18.40 34.62 3.01
CA SER A 70 19.52 35.21 2.22
C SER A 70 19.43 35.01 0.71
N ILE A 71 18.42 34.32 0.17
CA ILE A 71 18.37 34.11 -1.29
C ILE A 71 16.96 34.34 -1.84
N GLU A 72 16.68 35.60 -2.16
CA GLU A 72 15.44 36.07 -2.79
C GLU A 72 15.31 35.69 -4.28
N TYR A 73 16.20 34.84 -4.83
CA TYR A 73 16.28 34.56 -6.28
C TYR A 73 16.57 33.12 -6.69
N LEU A 74 16.62 32.13 -5.78
CA LEU A 74 16.58 30.72 -6.19
C LEU A 74 15.12 30.28 -6.30
N SER A 75 14.60 30.36 -7.53
CA SER A 75 13.39 29.72 -8.07
C SER A 75 12.42 29.16 -7.03
N MET A 76 11.25 29.78 -6.92
CA MET A 76 10.12 29.31 -6.09
C MET A 76 9.71 27.84 -6.35
N ASP A 77 10.24 27.21 -7.38
CA ASP A 77 9.91 25.86 -7.87
C ASP A 77 10.80 24.71 -7.33
N ASP A 78 11.89 25.01 -6.62
CA ASP A 78 12.86 23.97 -6.24
C ASP A 78 12.51 23.31 -4.90
N CYS A 79 11.95 22.10 -4.94
CA CYS A 79 12.06 21.16 -3.82
C CYS A 79 13.43 20.50 -3.87
N PHE A 80 14.10 20.51 -2.71
CA PHE A 80 15.42 19.93 -2.51
C PHE A 80 15.28 18.55 -1.88
N ILE A 81 15.69 17.51 -2.61
CA ILE A 81 15.77 16.15 -2.08
C ILE A 81 17.22 15.90 -1.68
N SER A 82 17.48 15.64 -0.39
CA SER A 82 18.82 15.26 0.06
C SER A 82 19.17 13.85 -0.39
N ILE A 83 20.45 13.51 -0.42
CA ILE A 83 20.91 12.14 -0.70
C ILE A 83 20.28 11.16 0.29
N ASP A 84 20.26 11.50 1.57
CA ASP A 84 19.71 10.62 2.61
C ASP A 84 18.22 10.36 2.39
N ASP A 85 17.46 11.39 2.02
CA ASP A 85 16.03 11.25 1.71
C ASP A 85 15.83 10.42 0.44
N PHE A 86 16.68 10.59 -0.58
CA PHE A 86 16.65 9.79 -1.80
C PHE A 86 16.96 8.31 -1.53
N ILE A 87 18.06 8.03 -0.81
CA ILE A 87 18.44 6.66 -0.40
C ILE A 87 17.36 6.03 0.47
N TYR A 88 16.75 6.81 1.37
CA TYR A 88 15.62 6.33 2.17
C TYR A 88 14.45 5.92 1.29
N LEU A 89 14.06 6.76 0.32
CA LEU A 89 12.96 6.44 -0.60
C LEU A 89 13.26 5.17 -1.42
N GLU A 90 14.48 5.01 -1.94
CA GLU A 90 14.89 3.81 -2.68
C GLU A 90 14.85 2.57 -1.78
N SER A 91 15.44 2.65 -0.59
CA SER A 91 15.52 1.55 0.37
C SER A 91 14.13 1.13 0.86
N PHE A 92 13.29 2.11 1.20
CA PHE A 92 11.91 1.87 1.59
C PHE A 92 11.12 1.19 0.48
N SER A 93 11.29 1.67 -0.76
CA SER A 93 10.59 1.12 -1.92
C SER A 93 11.03 -0.31 -2.23
N ALA A 94 12.33 -0.59 -2.12
CA ALA A 94 12.87 -1.94 -2.31
C ALA A 94 12.38 -2.92 -1.24
N GLN A 95 12.38 -2.52 0.05
CA GLN A 95 11.92 -3.35 1.15
C GLN A 95 10.42 -3.63 1.09
N ASN A 96 9.64 -2.68 0.59
CA ASN A 96 8.18 -2.76 0.50
C ASN A 96 7.68 -3.05 -0.92
N ASN A 97 8.54 -3.54 -1.82
CA ASN A 97 8.21 -3.72 -3.25
C ASN A 97 6.97 -4.58 -3.48
N PHE A 98 6.70 -5.56 -2.61
CA PHE A 98 5.51 -6.40 -2.70
C PHE A 98 4.19 -5.62 -2.49
N TYR A 99 4.23 -4.53 -1.72
CA TYR A 99 3.06 -3.74 -1.33
C TYR A 99 2.94 -2.40 -2.08
N LEU A 100 3.92 -2.07 -2.92
CA LEU A 100 3.99 -0.83 -3.66
C LEU A 100 3.77 -1.07 -5.17
N PRO A 101 3.11 -0.14 -5.89
CA PRO A 101 2.92 -0.27 -7.33
C PRO A 101 4.26 -0.06 -8.07
N THR A 102 4.85 -1.13 -8.58
CA THR A 102 6.19 -1.12 -9.22
C THR A 102 6.33 -0.05 -10.30
N TYR A 103 5.34 0.06 -11.20
CA TYR A 103 5.35 1.06 -12.28
C TYR A 103 5.45 2.51 -11.75
N LEU A 104 4.65 2.84 -10.73
CA LEU A 104 4.63 4.17 -10.12
C LEU A 104 6.00 4.52 -9.52
N ILE A 105 6.58 3.57 -8.80
CA ILE A 105 7.88 3.72 -8.15
C ILE A 105 9.00 3.89 -9.18
N GLU A 106 9.03 3.06 -10.22
CA GLU A 106 10.04 3.12 -11.28
C GLU A 106 9.96 4.44 -12.08
N GLU A 107 8.75 4.87 -12.45
CA GLU A 107 8.54 6.15 -13.13
C GLU A 107 9.02 7.33 -12.28
N PHE A 108 8.72 7.31 -10.98
CA PHE A 108 9.15 8.34 -10.04
C PHE A 108 10.68 8.46 -9.98
N PHE A 109 11.38 7.34 -9.74
CA PHE A 109 12.84 7.35 -9.65
C PHE A 109 13.50 7.72 -10.98
N LYS A 110 12.93 7.28 -12.11
CA LYS A 110 13.39 7.71 -13.44
C LYS A 110 13.28 9.23 -13.61
N LYS A 111 12.13 9.83 -13.25
CA LYS A 111 11.89 11.27 -13.35
C LYS A 111 12.82 12.10 -12.45
N ILE A 112 13.13 11.61 -11.24
CA ILE A 112 14.04 12.29 -10.30
C ILE A 112 15.50 12.12 -10.67
N ALA A 113 15.93 10.93 -11.13
CA ALA A 113 17.33 10.66 -11.45
C ALA A 113 17.91 11.62 -12.49
N HIS A 114 17.10 12.05 -13.47
CA HIS A 114 17.48 13.03 -14.49
C HIS A 114 17.72 14.45 -13.95
N ARG A 115 17.33 14.74 -12.70
CA ARG A 115 17.44 16.06 -12.06
C ARG A 115 18.54 16.11 -11.00
N LYS A 116 19.44 15.13 -10.98
CA LYS A 116 20.60 15.11 -10.09
C LYS A 116 21.51 16.29 -10.38
N VAL A 117 21.66 17.22 -9.43
CA VAL A 117 22.61 18.33 -9.55
C VAL A 117 23.86 18.01 -8.70
N ILE A 118 25.03 18.11 -9.33
CA ILE A 118 26.31 18.08 -8.62
C ILE A 118 26.57 19.51 -8.13
N LEU A 119 26.36 19.74 -6.84
CA LEU A 119 26.69 21.01 -6.19
C LEU A 119 28.20 21.17 -5.97
N THR A 120 28.64 22.42 -5.92
CA THR A 120 30.01 22.79 -5.55
C THR A 120 30.25 22.62 -4.03
N ALA A 121 31.52 22.54 -3.61
CA ALA A 121 31.87 22.32 -2.20
C ALA A 121 31.32 23.40 -1.24
N SER A 122 31.21 24.65 -1.70
CA SER A 122 30.61 25.76 -0.94
C SER A 122 29.09 25.61 -0.81
N GLU A 123 28.40 25.23 -1.89
CA GLU A 123 26.96 24.96 -1.89
C GLU A 123 26.62 23.72 -1.04
N VAL A 124 27.49 22.71 -1.02
CA VAL A 124 27.37 21.53 -0.15
C VAL A 124 27.53 21.91 1.33
N ALA A 125 28.42 22.86 1.64
CA ALA A 125 28.63 23.32 3.02
C ALA A 125 27.47 24.18 3.55
N GLU A 126 26.77 24.93 2.69
CA GLU A 126 25.58 25.71 3.05
C GLU A 126 24.29 24.90 3.02
N MET A 127 24.11 24.01 2.02
CA MET A 127 22.85 23.26 1.80
C MET A 127 22.89 21.80 2.28
N GLY A 128 24.03 21.30 2.76
CA GLY A 128 24.13 20.00 3.44
C GLY A 128 24.16 18.76 2.54
N GLY A 129 24.72 18.84 1.32
CA GLY A 129 24.90 17.68 0.42
C GLY A 129 24.23 17.81 -0.95
N HIS A 130 24.53 16.89 -1.86
CA HIS A 130 23.98 16.88 -3.23
C HIS A 130 22.45 16.94 -3.21
N THR A 131 21.88 17.82 -4.04
CA THR A 131 20.44 18.11 -4.02
C THR A 131 19.85 17.95 -5.41
N TYR A 132 18.73 17.25 -5.53
CA TYR A 132 17.94 17.23 -6.76
C TYR A 132 17.16 18.55 -6.86
N LYS A 133 17.29 19.30 -7.96
CA LYS A 133 16.57 20.59 -8.20
C LYS A 133 15.34 20.38 -9.09
N GLY A 134 14.32 21.23 -8.93
CA GLY A 134 13.07 21.16 -9.71
C GLY A 134 12.26 19.88 -9.49
N GLY A 135 12.42 19.20 -8.35
CA GLY A 135 11.73 17.95 -8.03
C GLY A 135 10.32 18.13 -7.46
N ARG A 136 9.87 19.37 -7.22
CA ARG A 136 8.64 19.68 -6.50
C ARG A 136 7.41 19.10 -7.19
N VAL A 137 7.19 19.48 -8.43
CA VAL A 137 6.05 18.99 -9.23
C VAL A 137 6.08 17.46 -9.35
N ILE A 138 7.27 16.85 -9.40
CA ILE A 138 7.38 15.37 -9.45
C ILE A 138 6.95 14.75 -8.13
N LEU A 139 7.37 15.31 -6.99
CA LEU A 139 6.96 14.85 -5.66
C LEU A 139 5.48 15.11 -5.37
N GLU A 140 4.94 16.24 -5.80
CA GLU A 140 3.51 16.59 -5.68
C GLU A 140 2.66 15.62 -6.51
N ASN A 141 2.98 15.43 -7.80
CA ASN A 141 2.29 14.46 -8.65
C ASN A 141 2.39 13.04 -8.09
N PHE A 142 3.57 12.65 -7.60
CA PHE A 142 3.76 11.34 -6.97
C PHE A 142 2.91 11.19 -5.70
N SER A 143 2.81 12.25 -4.87
CA SER A 143 1.95 12.27 -3.68
C SER A 143 0.48 12.10 -4.06
N ASP A 144 0.03 12.80 -5.10
CA ASP A 144 -1.35 12.74 -5.61
C ASP A 144 -1.68 11.35 -6.16
N GLU A 145 -0.77 10.75 -6.94
CA GLU A 145 -0.91 9.39 -7.46
C GLU A 145 -0.96 8.36 -6.32
N ILE A 146 -0.11 8.49 -5.29
CA ILE A 146 -0.16 7.63 -4.10
C ILE A 146 -1.53 7.77 -3.40
N LEU A 147 -2.03 8.99 -3.22
CA LEU A 147 -3.31 9.24 -2.56
C LEU A 147 -4.48 8.65 -3.34
N ALA A 148 -4.48 8.76 -4.67
CA ALA A 148 -5.50 8.17 -5.53
C ALA A 148 -5.54 6.64 -5.36
N ILE A 149 -4.38 5.99 -5.34
CA ILE A 149 -4.27 4.53 -5.14
C ILE A 149 -4.72 4.13 -3.73
N ILE A 150 -4.36 4.91 -2.71
CA ILE A 150 -4.81 4.66 -1.33
C ILE A 150 -6.35 4.69 -1.26
N GLU A 151 -6.98 5.70 -1.87
CA GLU A 151 -8.45 5.83 -1.85
C GLU A 151 -9.13 4.67 -2.59
N ASP A 152 -8.60 4.24 -3.73
CA ASP A 152 -9.12 3.06 -4.44
C ASP A 152 -8.97 1.77 -3.62
N LYS A 153 -7.83 1.58 -2.94
CA LYS A 153 -7.62 0.44 -2.05
C LYS A 153 -8.55 0.49 -0.83
N LYS A 154 -8.79 1.66 -0.23
CA LYS A 154 -9.77 1.83 0.87
C LYS A 154 -11.18 1.46 0.41
N ARG A 155 -11.60 1.90 -0.79
CA ARG A 155 -12.90 1.52 -1.37
C ARG A 155 -13.00 0.02 -1.59
N LYS A 156 -11.95 -0.62 -2.12
CA LYS A 156 -11.90 -2.08 -2.29
C LYS A 156 -12.01 -2.81 -0.94
N MET A 157 -11.29 -2.36 0.07
CA MET A 157 -11.34 -2.91 1.43
C MET A 157 -12.74 -2.76 2.05
N GLN A 158 -13.37 -1.60 1.92
CA GLN A 158 -14.75 -1.38 2.39
C GLN A 158 -15.75 -2.33 1.71
N ARG A 159 -15.66 -2.50 0.39
CA ARG A 159 -16.51 -3.44 -0.35
C ARG A 159 -16.34 -4.87 0.15
N LEU A 160 -15.09 -5.32 0.28
CA LEU A 160 -14.77 -6.68 0.74
C LEU A 160 -15.21 -6.92 2.19
N SER A 161 -15.10 -5.89 3.04
CA SER A 161 -15.56 -5.95 4.44
C SER A 161 -17.08 -6.04 4.55
N ASN A 162 -17.81 -5.33 3.68
CA ASN A 162 -19.27 -5.26 3.70
C ASN A 162 -19.96 -6.42 2.95
N GLU A 163 -19.22 -7.20 2.17
CA GLU A 163 -19.78 -8.36 1.45
C GLU A 163 -20.26 -9.44 2.44
N PRO A 164 -21.48 -9.99 2.32
CA PRO A 164 -21.92 -11.06 3.20
C PRO A 164 -21.21 -12.39 2.90
N LEU A 165 -20.69 -13.06 3.94
CA LEU A 165 -20.15 -14.42 3.81
C LEU A 165 -21.29 -15.43 3.79
N HIS A 166 -21.52 -16.07 2.65
CA HIS A 166 -22.53 -17.11 2.50
C HIS A 166 -21.98 -18.52 2.75
N TYR A 167 -22.75 -19.34 3.46
CA TYR A 167 -22.47 -20.77 3.66
C TYR A 167 -22.51 -21.55 2.33
N PHE A 168 -23.35 -21.12 1.40
CA PHE A 168 -23.51 -21.76 0.10
C PHE A 168 -22.71 -21.01 -0.97
N LYS A 169 -22.13 -21.72 -1.94
CA LYS A 169 -21.66 -21.08 -3.18
C LYS A 169 -22.91 -20.77 -3.98
N ALA A 170 -23.10 -19.52 -4.43
CA ALA A 170 -24.10 -19.27 -5.45
C ALA A 170 -23.72 -20.13 -6.67
N ILE A 171 -24.59 -21.07 -7.05
CA ILE A 171 -24.47 -21.79 -8.31
C ILE A 171 -24.67 -20.72 -9.38
N LYS A 172 -23.58 -20.34 -10.05
CA LYS A 172 -23.60 -19.40 -11.18
C LYS A 172 -23.80 -20.19 -12.46
#